data_AF-A0A2T2UXW6-F1
#
_entry.id   AF-A0A2T2UXW6-F1
#
_cell.length_a   1.000
_cell.length_b   1.000
_cell.length_c   1.000
_cell.angle_alpha   90.00
_cell.angle_beta   90.00
_cell.angle_gamma   90.00
#
_symmetry.space_group_name_H-M   'P 1'
#
loop_
_entity.id
_entity.type
_entity.pdbx_description
1 polymer ?
#
loop_
_entity_poly.entity_id
_entity_poly.type
_entity_poly.pdbx_seq_one_letter_code
_entity_poly.pdbx_strand_id
1 'polypeptide(L)' 'MNDARKRLRETLDALPERRLAEVLDFAEFLHAREKSERESDPASHDSAGNPILDYVGGVSYGKLAQDIDQDLYGAS' A
#
# COMPACT_ATOMS: atom_id res chain seq x y z
N MET A 1 -0.13 -23.44 11.40
CA MET A 1 -0.61 -22.07 11.74
C MET A 1 0.01 -21.49 13.03
N ASN A 2 0.51 -22.32 13.96
CA ASN A 2 1.09 -21.83 15.22
C ASN A 2 2.59 -21.44 15.13
N ASP A 3 3.32 -21.96 14.15
CA ASP A 3 4.77 -21.75 14.04
C ASP A 3 5.14 -20.31 13.68
N ALA A 4 4.33 -19.65 12.85
CA ALA A 4 4.54 -18.25 12.48
C ALA A 4 4.38 -17.31 13.69
N ARG A 5 3.36 -17.53 14.53
CA ARG A 5 3.14 -16.73 15.74
C ARG A 5 4.24 -16.94 16.77
N LYS A 6 4.71 -18.18 16.93
CA LYS A 6 5.84 -18.50 17.81
C LYS A 6 7.12 -17.81 17.33
N ARG A 7 7.48 -17.98 16.06
CA ARG A 7 8.67 -17.36 15.46
C ARG A 7 8.63 -15.83 15.52
N LEU A 8 7.46 -15.22 15.32
CA LEU A 8 7.29 -13.78 15.45
C LEU A 8 7.64 -13.31 16.86
N ARG A 9 7.15 -14.00 17.89
CA ARG A 9 7.43 -13.66 19.29
C ARG A 9 8.92 -13.76 19.62
N GLU A 10 9.55 -14.87 19.24
CA GLU A 10 11.00 -15.05 19.42
C GLU A 10 11.82 -13.98 18.69
N THR A 11 11.36 -13.53 17.51
CA THR A 11 12.01 -12.46 16.76
C THR A 11 11.84 -11.09 17.43
N LEU A 12 10.66 -10.81 18.01
CA LEU A 12 10.38 -9.58 18.76
C LEU A 12 11.25 -9.48 20.01
N ASP A 13 11.44 -10.59 20.73
CA ASP A 13 12.26 -10.63 21.95
C ASP A 13 13.76 -10.34 21.67
N ALA A 14 14.23 -10.58 20.44
CA ALA A 14 15.60 -10.32 20.01
C ALA A 14 15.82 -8.93 19.38
N LEU A 15 14.75 -8.16 19.14
CA LEU A 15 14.83 -6.84 18.51
C LEU A 15 15.17 -5.75 19.55
N PRO A 16 16.01 -4.77 19.19
CA PRO A 16 16.20 -3.60 20.03
C PRO A 16 14.91 -2.77 20.10
N GLU A 17 14.62 -2.21 21.28
CA GLU A 17 13.36 -1.52 21.57
C GLU A 17 13.00 -0.42 20.57
N ARG A 18 14.00 0.28 20.03
CA ARG A 18 13.82 1.32 19.00
C ARG A 18 13.14 0.81 17.72
N ARG A 19 13.29 -0.49 17.40
CA ARG A 19 12.69 -1.12 16.21
C ARG A 19 11.32 -1.73 16.49
N LEU A 20 10.93 -1.88 17.76
CA LEU A 20 9.61 -2.41 18.11
C LEU A 20 8.48 -1.45 17.69
N ALA A 21 8.75 -0.14 17.73
CA ALA A 21 7.82 0.88 17.24
C ALA A 21 7.51 0.68 15.74
N GLU A 22 8.52 0.52 14.89
CA GLU A 22 8.34 0.28 13.45
C GLU A 22 7.53 -1.00 13.17
N VAL A 23 7.77 -2.05 13.96
CA VAL A 23 7.04 -3.32 13.82
C VAL A 23 5.57 -3.15 14.24
N LEU A 24 5.31 -2.37 15.29
CA LEU A 24 3.95 -2.07 15.73
C LEU A 24 3.20 -1.26 14.66
N ASP A 25 3.82 -0.20 14.14
CA ASP A 25 3.26 0.64 13.08
C ASP A 25 2.85 -0.21 11.86
N PHE A 26 3.72 -1.14 11.46
CA PHE A 26 3.43 -2.03 10.34
C PHE A 26 2.29 -3.02 10.64
N ALA A 27 2.23 -3.56 11.85
CA ALA A 27 1.15 -4.46 12.24
C ALA A 27 -0.21 -3.74 12.28
N GLU A 28 -0.24 -2.50 12.78
CA GLU A 28 -1.42 -1.64 12.78
C GLU A 28 -1.87 -1.29 11.36
N PHE A 29 -0.91 -0.97 10.47
CA PHE A 29 -1.18 -0.78 9.05
C PHE A 29 -1.84 -2.00 8.41
N LEU A 30 -1.30 -3.20 8.63
CA LEU A 30 -1.89 -4.44 8.08
C LEU A 30 -3.32 -4.66 8.57
N HIS A 31 -3.59 -4.39 9.85
CA HIS A 31 -4.93 -4.51 10.42
C HIS A 31 -5.91 -3.48 9.83
N ALA A 32 -5.47 -2.23 9.65
CA ALA A 32 -6.27 -1.18 9.02
C ALA A 32 -6.54 -1.48 7.53
N ARG A 33 -5.56 -2.04 6.82
CA ARG A 33 -5.71 -2.44 5.42
C ARG A 33 -6.70 -3.59 5.26
N GLU A 34 -6.63 -4.61 6.10
CA GLU A 34 -7.60 -5.72 6.08
C GLU A 34 -9.03 -5.22 6.35
N LYS A 35 -9.19 -4.25 7.26
CA LYS A 35 -10.49 -3.60 7.48
C LYS A 35 -10.97 -2.86 6.23
N SER A 36 -10.08 -2.12 5.57
CA SER A 36 -10.40 -1.37 4.35
C SER A 36 -10.74 -2.30 3.19
N GLU A 37 -10.00 -3.40 3.01
CA GLU A 37 -10.24 -4.43 1.99
C GLU A 37 -11.59 -5.15 2.19
N ARG A 38 -12.04 -5.30 3.45
CA ARG A 38 -13.36 -5.85 3.79
C ARG A 38 -14.51 -4.85 3.63
N GLU A 39 -14.23 -3.55 3.78
CA GLU A 39 -15.21 -2.47 3.57
C GLU A 39 -15.32 -2.07 2.09
N SER A 40 -14.27 -2.28 1.29
CA SER A 40 -14.29 -2.16 -0.17
C SER A 40 -14.91 -3.39 -0.82
N ASP A 41 -16.19 -3.63 -0.54
CA ASP A 41 -17.02 -4.52 -1.34
C ASP A 41 -17.14 -3.91 -2.76
N PRO A 42 -16.75 -4.61 -3.85
CA PRO A 42 -16.79 -4.07 -5.21
C PRO A 42 -18.20 -3.73 -5.71
N ALA A 43 -19.24 -4.00 -4.93
CA ALA A 43 -20.63 -3.70 -5.24
C ALA A 43 -21.09 -2.26 -4.87
N SER A 44 -20.24 -1.42 -4.26
CA SER A 44 -20.65 -0.06 -3.83
C SER A 44 -19.90 1.11 -4.46
N HIS A 45 -19.01 0.87 -5.42
CA HIS A 45 -18.44 1.95 -6.22
C HIS A 45 -19.44 2.36 -7.30
N ASP A 46 -20.41 3.18 -6.92
CA ASP A 46 -21.11 4.02 -7.88
C ASP A 46 -20.10 5.07 -8.38
N SER A 47 -19.29 4.68 -9.37
CA SER A 47 -18.35 5.56 -10.07
C SER A 47 -19.05 6.66 -10.88
N ALA A 48 -20.37 6.81 -10.74
CA ALA A 48 -21.16 7.87 -11.34
C ALA A 48 -20.83 9.23 -10.69
N GLY A 49 -19.65 9.80 -11.02
CA GLY A 49 -19.43 11.24 -10.89
C GLY A 49 -18.14 11.71 -10.23
N ASN A 50 -17.12 10.86 -10.03
CA ASN A 50 -15.84 11.34 -9.51
C ASN A 50 -14.74 11.37 -10.60
N PRO A 51 -14.55 12.50 -11.30
CA PRO A 51 -13.56 12.61 -12.37
C PRO A 51 -12.11 12.41 -11.91
N ILE A 52 -11.84 12.48 -10.60
CA ILE A 52 -10.51 12.17 -10.05
C ILE A 52 -10.25 10.66 -10.03
N LEU A 53 -11.27 9.82 -9.82
CA LEU A 53 -11.10 8.36 -9.87
C LEU A 53 -10.84 7.88 -11.30
N ASP A 54 -11.50 8.48 -12.29
CA ASP A 54 -11.21 8.25 -13.71
C ASP A 54 -9.78 8.66 -14.08
N TYR A 55 -9.29 9.76 -13.50
CA TYR A 55 -7.94 10.26 -13.73
C TYR A 55 -6.87 9.36 -13.11
N VAL A 56 -7.05 8.91 -11.87
CA VAL A 56 -6.10 8.03 -11.16
C VAL A 56 -6.07 6.64 -11.79
N GLY A 57 -7.21 6.12 -12.28
CA GLY A 57 -7.26 4.87 -13.05
C GLY A 57 -6.69 4.99 -14.47
N GLY A 58 -6.76 6.18 -15.09
CA GLY A 58 -6.26 6.45 -16.44
C GLY A 58 -4.73 6.45 -16.57
N VAL A 59 -4.00 6.67 -15.47
CA VAL A 59 -2.52 6.61 -15.45
C VAL A 59 -1.97 5.19 -15.65
N SER A 60 -2.84 4.19 -15.56
CA SER A 60 -2.55 2.79 -15.93
C SER A 60 -2.28 2.61 -17.42
N TYR A 61 -2.69 3.56 -18.27
CA TYR A 61 -2.23 3.61 -19.66
C TYR A 61 -0.83 4.24 -19.65
N GLY A 62 0.19 3.38 -19.78
CA GLY A 62 1.63 3.70 -19.72
C GLY A 62 2.18 4.70 -20.75
N LYS A 63 1.37 5.65 -21.21
CA LYS A 63 1.77 6.82 -22.01
C LYS A 63 2.33 7.95 -21.15
N LEU A 64 1.88 8.14 -19.91
CA LEU A 64 2.43 9.19 -19.04
C LEU A 64 3.85 8.84 -18.58
N ALA A 65 4.14 7.54 -18.43
CA ALA A 65 5.42 7.07 -17.90
C ALA A 65 6.49 6.80 -18.97
N GLN A 66 6.16 6.89 -20.26
CA GLN A 66 7.10 6.52 -21.33
C GLN A 66 8.22 7.53 -21.51
N ASP A 67 7.97 8.81 -21.23
CA ASP A 67 8.90 9.90 -21.54
C ASP A 67 9.23 10.79 -20.32
N ILE A 68 8.93 10.36 -19.09
CA ILE A 68 9.12 11.20 -17.89
C ILE A 68 10.58 11.66 -17.77
N ASP A 69 11.53 10.79 -18.08
CA ASP A 69 12.95 11.13 -18.01
C ASP A 69 13.33 12.19 -19.06
N GLN A 70 12.72 12.17 -20.25
CA GLN A 70 12.94 13.18 -21.29
C GLN A 70 12.27 14.52 -20.95
N ASP A 71 11.08 14.48 -20.35
CA ASP A 71 10.33 15.68 -19.96
C ASP A 71 10.94 16.38 -18.72
N LEU A 72 11.51 15.61 -17.79
CA LEU A 72 12.11 16.15 -16.57
C LEU A 72 13.58 16.55 -16.75
N TYR A 73 14.33 15.82 -17.57
CA TYR A 73 15.78 16.02 -17.69
C TYR A 73 16.23 16.54 -19.06
N GLY A 74 15.35 16.53 -20.07
CA GLY A 74 15.71 16.86 -21.46
C GLY A 74 16.61 15.79 -22.10
N ALA A 75 16.43 15.55 -23.40
CA ALA A 75 17.36 14.69 -24.13
C ALA A 75 18.75 15.34 -24.16
N SER A 76 19.78 14.63 -23.67
CA SER A 76 21.19 15.02 -23.84
C SER A 76 21.64 14.92 -25.30
#